data_AF-A0A550D4Q5-F1
#
_entry.id   AF-A0A550D4Q5-F1
#
_cell.length_a   1.000
_cell.length_b   1.000
_cell.length_c   1.000
_cell.angle_alpha   90.00
_cell.angle_beta   90.00
_cell.angle_gamma   90.00
#
_symmetry.space_group_name_H-M   'P 1'
#
loop_
_entity.id
_entity.type
_entity.pdbx_description
1 polymer ?
#
loop_
_entity_poly.entity_id
_entity_poly.type
_entity_poly.pdbx_seq_one_letter_code
_entity_poly.pdbx_strand_id
1 'polypeptide(L)'
;MSSDLYNDIKDKISKARALAITLGDLVGKVSRYVPSEINEESNLVNVIIDPNTYYKYNFLGKIGIFLGAIDIKTLYFVLLRVVGYQRIDASSLLVNDSSIVSSVGSAEDEPGSLITNVSLKCEMLTKVDFLNSSEPDAADITIEPQSP
;
A
#
# COMPACT_ATOMS: atom_id res chain seq x y z
N MET A 1 -2.99 -3.82 -31.41
CA MET A 1 -3.77 -2.95 -30.50
C MET A 1 -3.82 -3.47 -29.07
N SER A 2 -4.40 -4.64 -28.74
CA SER A 2 -4.37 -5.11 -27.34
C SER A 2 -2.98 -5.59 -26.88
N SER A 3 -2.18 -6.13 -27.80
CA SER A 3 -0.77 -6.49 -27.56
C SER A 3 0.09 -5.27 -27.19
N ASP A 4 -0.17 -4.14 -27.84
CA ASP A 4 0.66 -2.94 -27.73
C ASP A 4 0.39 -2.25 -26.39
N LEU A 5 -0.89 -2.07 -26.03
CA LEU A 5 -1.28 -1.56 -24.72
C LEU A 5 -0.79 -2.44 -23.56
N TYR A 6 -0.87 -3.77 -23.70
CA TYR A 6 -0.36 -4.68 -22.69
C TYR A 6 1.16 -4.52 -22.49
N ASN A 7 1.91 -4.44 -23.58
CA ASN A 7 3.36 -4.27 -23.52
C ASN A 7 3.73 -2.91 -22.91
N ASP A 8 3.00 -1.84 -23.23
CA ASP A 8 3.21 -0.51 -22.65
C ASP A 8 2.96 -0.50 -21.14
N ILE A 9 1.87 -1.12 -20.67
CA ILE A 9 1.58 -1.24 -19.24
C ILE A 9 2.67 -2.06 -18.53
N LYS A 10 3.11 -3.16 -19.14
CA LYS A 10 4.18 -4.01 -18.60
C LYS A 10 5.51 -3.25 -18.48
N ASP A 11 5.85 -2.44 -19.47
CA ASP A 11 7.03 -1.57 -19.44
C ASP A 11 6.93 -0.52 -18.32
N LYS A 12 5.77 0.14 -18.20
CA LYS A 12 5.50 1.09 -17.10
C LYS A 12 5.61 0.48 -15.72
N ILE A 13 5.06 -0.72 -15.50
CA ILE A 13 5.23 -1.47 -14.25
C ILE A 13 6.70 -1.72 -13.94
N SER A 14 7.48 -2.10 -14.96
CA SER A 14 8.91 -2.38 -14.80
C SER A 14 9.69 -1.11 -14.45
N LYS A 15 9.38 0.01 -15.11
CA LYS A 15 9.97 1.34 -14.82
C LYS A 15 9.61 1.85 -13.43
N ALA A 16 8.35 1.78 -13.04
CA ALA A 16 7.89 2.20 -11.71
C ALA A 16 8.63 1.41 -10.61
N ARG A 17 8.78 0.09 -10.80
CA ARG A 17 9.53 -0.76 -9.86
C ARG A 17 11.01 -0.40 -9.80
N ALA A 18 11.65 -0.14 -10.94
CA ALA A 18 13.05 0.26 -10.98
C ALA A 18 13.28 1.61 -10.28
N LEU A 19 12.39 2.58 -10.50
CA LEU A 19 12.42 3.88 -9.81
C LEU A 19 12.23 3.72 -8.30
N ALA A 20 11.26 2.92 -7.86
CA ALA A 20 11.01 2.68 -6.44
C ALA A 20 12.26 2.11 -5.74
N ILE A 21 12.91 1.11 -6.35
CA ILE A 21 14.15 0.50 -5.83
C ILE A 21 15.32 1.49 -5.82
N THR A 22 15.37 2.41 -6.79
CA THR A 22 16.42 3.43 -6.86
C THR A 22 16.27 4.49 -5.78
N LEU A 23 15.02 4.82 -5.41
CA LEU A 23 14.69 5.86 -4.43
C LEU A 23 14.64 5.32 -2.99
N GLY A 24 14.46 4.02 -2.78
CA GLY A 24 14.46 3.42 -1.45
C GLY A 24 14.13 1.91 -1.44
N ASP A 25 13.79 1.42 -0.25
CA ASP A 25 13.38 0.03 -0.05
C ASP A 25 11.91 -0.16 -0.47
N LEU A 26 11.65 -1.18 -1.30
CA LEU A 26 10.28 -1.56 -1.64
C LEU A 26 9.62 -2.28 -0.45
N VAL A 27 8.71 -1.58 0.25
CA VAL A 27 8.06 -2.10 1.46
C VAL A 27 6.62 -2.59 1.27
N GLY A 28 6.01 -2.34 0.12
CA GLY A 28 4.61 -2.67 -0.11
C GLY A 28 4.18 -2.29 -1.52
N LYS A 29 2.85 -2.27 -1.74
CA LYS A 29 2.23 -1.77 -2.97
C LYS A 29 0.87 -1.18 -2.67
N VAL A 30 0.42 -0.25 -3.51
CA VAL A 30 -0.98 0.20 -3.50
C VAL A 30 -1.93 -0.97 -3.69
N SER A 31 -2.96 -1.03 -2.87
CA SER A 31 -3.93 -2.12 -2.83
C SER A 31 -4.68 -2.25 -4.15
N ARG A 32 -4.87 -3.50 -4.59
CA ARG A 32 -5.79 -3.87 -5.69
C ARG A 32 -7.15 -4.33 -5.22
N TYR A 33 -7.33 -4.44 -3.90
CA TYR A 33 -8.56 -4.92 -3.28
C TYR A 33 -9.46 -3.78 -2.79
N VAL A 34 -8.88 -2.58 -2.67
CA VAL A 34 -9.60 -1.34 -2.35
C VAL A 34 -9.41 -0.40 -3.54
N PRO A 35 -10.49 0.13 -4.13
CA PRO A 35 -10.38 1.14 -5.17
C PRO A 35 -9.52 2.32 -4.70
N SER A 36 -8.65 2.79 -5.58
CA SER A 36 -7.97 4.08 -5.37
C SER A 36 -8.90 5.17 -5.88
N GLU A 37 -9.30 6.08 -4.99
CA GLU A 37 -10.23 7.16 -5.28
C GLU A 37 -9.68 8.46 -4.71
N ILE A 38 -9.76 9.52 -5.50
CA ILE A 38 -9.55 10.89 -5.03
C ILE A 38 -10.82 11.67 -5.31
N ASN A 39 -11.28 12.40 -4.30
CA ASN A 39 -12.35 13.38 -4.42
C ASN A 39 -11.98 14.61 -3.58
N GLU A 40 -12.82 15.65 -3.61
CA GLU A 40 -12.56 16.92 -2.90
C GLU A 40 -12.42 16.74 -1.37
N GLU A 41 -12.95 15.65 -0.81
CA GLU A 41 -12.98 15.38 0.63
C GLU A 41 -11.93 14.36 1.07
N SER A 42 -11.33 13.62 0.13
CA SER A 42 -10.45 12.48 0.43
C SER A 42 -9.41 12.24 -0.66
N ASN A 43 -8.14 12.24 -0.24
CA ASN A 43 -6.95 11.90 -1.01
C ASN A 43 -6.23 10.68 -0.39
N LEU A 44 -7.02 9.71 0.08
CA LEU A 44 -6.51 8.55 0.80
C LEU A 44 -6.27 7.36 -0.15
N VAL A 45 -5.14 6.69 0.02
CA VAL A 45 -4.78 5.46 -0.69
C VAL A 45 -4.48 4.35 0.32
N ASN A 46 -4.77 3.11 -0.04
CA ASN A 46 -4.46 1.96 0.79
C ASN A 46 -3.20 1.26 0.28
N VAL A 47 -2.23 1.02 1.15
CA VAL A 47 -0.99 0.30 0.84
C VAL A 47 -1.01 -1.04 1.57
N ILE A 48 -0.72 -2.12 0.85
CA ILE A 48 -0.62 -3.46 1.40
C ILE A 48 0.84 -3.82 1.62
N ILE A 49 1.14 -4.31 2.82
CA ILE A 49 2.46 -4.79 3.24
C ILE A 49 2.34 -6.25 3.63
N ASP A 50 3.26 -7.08 3.13
CA ASP A 50 3.31 -8.49 3.50
C ASP A 50 3.88 -8.68 4.93
N PRO A 51 3.54 -9.79 5.61
CA PRO A 51 3.96 -10.02 6.99
C PRO A 51 5.48 -9.94 7.20
N ASN A 52 6.28 -10.49 6.26
CA ASN A 52 7.73 -10.52 6.42
C ASN A 52 8.30 -9.11 6.43
N THR A 53 7.82 -8.26 5.51
CA THR A 53 8.21 -6.85 5.45
C THR A 53 7.74 -6.09 6.69
N TYR A 54 6.51 -6.33 7.14
CA TYR A 54 5.97 -5.69 8.35
C TYR A 54 6.82 -5.97 9.60
N TYR A 55 7.20 -7.22 9.82
CA TYR A 55 8.04 -7.61 10.96
C TYR A 55 9.53 -7.23 10.78
N LYS A 56 10.00 -7.07 9.54
CA LYS A 56 11.38 -6.64 9.25
C LYS A 56 11.63 -5.18 9.66
N TYR A 57 10.67 -4.29 9.43
CA TYR A 57 10.87 -2.85 9.61
C TYR A 57 10.13 -2.30 10.83
N ASN A 58 10.88 -1.99 11.90
CA ASN A 58 10.36 -1.48 13.19
C ASN A 58 9.60 -0.14 13.12
N PHE A 59 9.71 0.59 12.01
CA PHE A 59 8.94 1.82 11.81
C PHE A 59 7.50 1.53 11.34
N LEU A 60 7.25 0.36 10.75
CA LEU A 60 5.92 -0.07 10.36
C LEU A 60 5.09 -0.38 11.62
N GLY A 61 3.84 0.08 11.62
CA GLY A 61 2.96 0.07 12.80
C GLY A 61 2.91 1.40 13.55
N LYS A 62 3.60 2.45 13.06
CA LYS A 62 3.56 3.80 13.63
C LYS A 62 2.83 4.77 12.69
N ILE A 63 1.87 5.52 13.22
CA ILE A 63 1.21 6.60 12.48
C ILE A 63 2.20 7.77 12.27
N GLY A 64 2.02 8.51 11.18
CA GLY A 64 2.81 9.70 10.86
C GLY A 64 4.14 9.42 10.16
N ILE A 65 4.47 8.14 9.91
CA ILE A 65 5.61 7.81 9.05
C ILE A 65 5.30 8.22 7.60
N PHE A 66 6.36 8.50 6.85
CA PHE A 66 6.27 8.80 5.43
C PHE A 66 6.67 7.59 4.59
N LEU A 67 5.90 7.35 3.53
CA LEU A 67 6.20 6.38 2.48
C LEU A 67 6.22 7.12 1.14
N GLY A 68 6.79 6.48 0.13
CA GLY A 68 6.69 6.92 -1.26
C GLY A 68 5.97 5.85 -2.08
N ALA A 69 5.17 6.26 -3.04
CA ALA A 69 4.63 5.38 -4.08
C ALA A 69 5.02 5.89 -5.46
N ILE A 70 5.43 5.00 -6.36
CA ILE A 70 5.64 5.35 -7.77
C ILE A 70 4.42 4.94 -8.57
N ASP A 71 3.62 5.91 -9.00
CA ASP A 71 2.43 5.63 -9.81
C ASP A 71 2.81 4.97 -11.14
N ILE A 72 2.23 3.82 -11.45
CA ILE A 72 2.53 3.08 -12.68
C ILE A 72 2.15 3.90 -13.92
N LYS A 73 1.05 4.65 -13.89
CA LYS A 73 0.54 5.35 -15.07
C LYS A 73 1.41 6.55 -15.45
N THR A 74 1.82 7.34 -14.47
CA THR A 74 2.53 8.62 -14.65
C THR A 74 4.03 8.55 -14.35
N LEU A 75 4.48 7.54 -13.59
CA LEU A 75 5.82 7.42 -13.01
C LEU A 75 6.16 8.51 -11.99
N TYR A 76 5.16 9.25 -11.50
CA TYR A 76 5.36 10.22 -10.44
C TYR A 76 5.62 9.53 -9.12
N PHE A 77 6.55 10.09 -8.36
CA PHE A 77 6.68 9.78 -6.95
C PHE A 77 5.64 10.56 -6.17
N VAL A 78 4.80 9.85 -5.43
CA VAL A 78 3.80 10.44 -4.54
C VAL A 78 4.24 10.21 -3.10
N LEU A 79 4.42 11.32 -2.37
CA LEU A 79 4.69 11.30 -0.94
C LEU A 79 3.41 10.94 -0.19
N LEU A 80 3.51 9.91 0.64
CA LEU A 80 2.42 9.37 1.44
C LEU A 80 2.71 9.58 2.92
N ARG A 81 1.70 10.01 3.68
CA ARG A 81 1.73 10.00 5.16
C ARG A 81 0.81 8.91 5.68
N VAL A 82 1.32 8.01 6.50
CA VAL A 82 0.49 6.96 7.08
C VAL A 82 -0.40 7.55 8.17
N VAL A 83 -1.71 7.43 7.99
CA VAL A 83 -2.74 7.95 8.92
C VAL A 83 -3.53 6.85 9.61
N GLY A 84 -3.38 5.59 9.19
CA GLY A 84 -4.02 4.46 9.84
C GLY A 84 -3.40 3.12 9.46
N TYR A 85 -3.64 2.13 10.32
CA TYR A 85 -3.27 0.73 10.11
C TYR A 85 -4.49 -0.15 10.34
N GLN A 86 -4.59 -1.20 9.54
CA GLN A 86 -5.55 -2.27 9.71
C GLN A 86 -4.80 -3.59 9.65
N ARG A 87 -4.95 -4.38 10.71
CA ARG A 87 -4.42 -5.73 10.82
C ARG A 87 -5.60 -6.64 11.18
N ILE A 88 -5.73 -7.74 10.45
CA ILE A 88 -6.78 -8.71 10.68
C ILE A 88 -6.12 -10.05 10.98
N ASP A 89 -6.48 -10.66 12.09
CA ASP A 89 -6.05 -12.03 12.40
C ASP A 89 -6.78 -13.01 11.47
N ALA A 90 -6.06 -14.01 10.93
CA ALA A 90 -6.65 -15.00 10.02
C ALA A 90 -7.80 -15.78 10.67
N SER A 91 -7.72 -16.06 11.97
CA SER A 91 -8.80 -16.71 12.72
C SER A 91 -10.05 -15.83 12.79
N SER A 92 -9.87 -14.50 12.91
CA SER A 92 -10.98 -13.53 12.89
C SER A 92 -11.70 -13.47 11.56
N LEU A 93 -11.08 -13.89 10.44
CA LEU A 93 -11.75 -13.99 9.14
C LEU A 93 -12.63 -15.24 9.01
N LEU A 94 -12.36 -16.28 9.83
CA LEU A 94 -13.06 -17.56 9.79
C LEU A 94 -14.17 -17.66 10.84
N VAL A 95 -14.15 -16.78 11.85
CA VAL A 95 -15.16 -16.72 12.91
C VAL A 95 -16.34 -15.87 12.43
N ASN A 96 -17.47 -16.53 12.14
CA ASN A 96 -18.77 -15.85 12.02
C ASN A 96 -19.23 -15.39 13.41
N ASP A 97 -19.82 -14.19 13.49
CA ASP A 97 -20.18 -13.39 14.68
C ASP A 97 -20.87 -14.10 15.88
N SER A 98 -21.29 -15.37 15.76
CA SER A 98 -22.06 -16.08 16.78
C SER A 98 -21.24 -16.91 17.79
N SER A 99 -19.90 -17.03 17.66
CA SER A 99 -19.08 -17.89 18.54
C SER A 99 -18.01 -17.17 19.38
N ILE A 100 -17.93 -15.83 19.31
CA ILE A 100 -16.89 -15.04 20.00
C ILE A 100 -16.93 -15.20 21.53
N VAL A 101 -18.09 -15.50 22.09
CA VAL A 101 -18.28 -15.60 23.55
C VAL A 101 -17.76 -16.93 24.12
N SER A 102 -17.58 -17.99 23.31
CA SER A 102 -17.17 -19.32 23.80
C SER A 102 -15.68 -19.64 23.62
N SER A 103 -14.88 -18.77 23.00
CA SER A 103 -13.46 -19.03 22.66
C SER A 103 -12.43 -18.33 23.55
N VAL A 104 -12.86 -17.55 24.55
CA VAL A 104 -11.97 -16.75 25.42
C VAL A 104 -11.10 -17.61 26.37
N GLY A 105 -11.32 -18.93 26.42
CA GLY A 105 -10.80 -19.79 27.49
C GLY A 105 -9.58 -20.66 27.22
N SER A 106 -9.13 -20.85 25.97
CA SER A 106 -8.09 -21.86 25.68
C SER A 106 -7.46 -21.77 24.28
N ALA A 107 -7.21 -20.56 23.77
CA ALA A 107 -6.40 -20.40 22.57
C ALA A 107 -4.95 -20.16 23.01
N GLU A 108 -4.08 -21.16 22.82
CA GLU A 108 -2.63 -20.90 22.83
C GLU A 108 -2.30 -19.85 21.75
N ASP A 109 -1.29 -19.02 21.98
CA ASP A 109 -0.82 -18.06 20.97
C ASP A 109 -0.47 -18.83 19.68
N GLU A 110 -1.25 -18.63 18.60
CA GLU A 110 -1.04 -19.30 17.32
C GLU A 110 -0.35 -18.34 16.33
N PRO A 111 0.98 -18.42 16.11
CA PRO A 111 1.70 -17.44 15.28
C PRO A 111 1.22 -17.43 13.82
N GLY A 112 0.69 -18.56 13.34
CA GLY A 112 0.15 -18.70 11.99
C GLY A 112 -1.00 -17.73 11.69
N SER A 113 -1.80 -17.39 12.70
CA SER A 113 -2.94 -16.50 12.56
C SER A 113 -2.53 -15.04 12.29
N LEU A 114 -1.29 -14.67 12.65
CA LEU A 114 -0.70 -13.35 12.47
C LEU A 114 0.03 -13.17 11.13
N ILE A 115 0.12 -14.22 10.30
CA ILE A 115 0.74 -14.20 8.97
C ILE A 115 -0.27 -13.67 7.94
N THR A 116 -0.76 -12.46 8.19
CA THR A 116 -1.71 -11.75 7.34
C THR A 116 -1.12 -10.41 6.89
N ASN A 117 -1.50 -9.98 5.68
CA ASN A 117 -1.07 -8.69 5.18
C ASN A 117 -1.59 -7.56 6.06
N VAL A 118 -0.79 -6.50 6.18
CA VAL A 118 -1.16 -5.28 6.88
C VAL A 118 -1.61 -4.25 5.85
N SER A 119 -2.77 -3.63 6.06
CA SER A 119 -3.27 -2.55 5.22
C SER A 119 -3.00 -1.21 5.90
N LEU A 120 -2.36 -0.31 5.20
CA LEU A 120 -2.03 1.04 5.66
C LEU A 120 -2.96 2.01 4.94
N LYS A 121 -3.62 2.88 5.71
CA LYS A 121 -4.32 4.04 5.15
C LYS A 121 -3.33 5.19 5.09
N CYS A 122 -3.11 5.70 3.89
CA CYS A 122 -2.12 6.73 3.62
C CYS A 122 -2.80 7.95 3.01
N GLU A 123 -2.43 9.14 3.48
CA GLU A 123 -2.79 10.41 2.88
C GLU A 123 -1.73 10.80 1.86
N MET A 124 -2.18 11.17 0.66
CA MET A 124 -1.30 11.66 -0.41
C MET A 124 -1.00 13.14 -0.20
N LEU A 125 0.28 13.50 -0.16
CA LEU A 125 0.70 14.88 0.09
C LEU A 125 1.11 15.59 -1.19
N THR A 126 2.22 15.15 -1.78
CA THR A 126 2.82 15.79 -2.96
C THR A 126 3.21 14.77 -4.01
N LYS A 127 3.13 15.15 -5.28
CA LYS A 127 3.65 14.38 -6.42
C LYS A 127 4.89 15.09 -7.00
N VAL A 128 5.86 14.31 -7.47
CA VAL A 128 7.09 14.80 -8.12
C VAL A 128 7.40 13.94 -9.34
N ASP A 129 7.69 14.57 -10.47
CA ASP A 129 8.27 13.90 -11.63
C ASP A 129 9.79 13.92 -11.53
N PHE A 130 10.36 12.85 -10.97
CA PHE A 130 11.82 12.73 -10.86
C PHE A 130 12.53 12.54 -12.20
N LEU A 131 11.84 12.06 -13.25
CA LEU A 131 12.45 11.86 -14.56
C LEU A 131 12.70 13.20 -15.25
N ASN A 132 11.82 14.18 -15.02
CA ASN A 132 11.93 15.52 -15.58
C ASN A 132 12.41 16.57 -14.57
N SER A 133 12.79 16.15 -13.35
CA SER A 133 13.24 17.05 -12.26
C SER A 133 12.25 18.18 -11.96
N SER A 134 10.96 17.87 -11.89
CA SER A 134 9.93 18.85 -11.59
C SER A 134 10.00 19.31 -10.14
N GLU A 135 9.45 20.49 -9.86
CA GLU A 135 9.14 20.88 -8.48
C GLU A 135 7.98 20.01 -7.92
N PRO A 136 7.89 19.84 -6.59
CA PRO A 136 6.76 19.17 -5.97
C PRO A 136 5.45 19.94 -6.17
N ASP A 137 4.39 19.20 -6.49
CA ASP A 137 3.02 19.70 -6.65
C ASP A 137 2.04 18.89 -5.79
N ALA A 138 0.80 19.35 -5.64
CA ALA A 138 -0.23 18.64 -4.90
C ALA A 138 -0.50 17.26 -5.51
N ALA A 139 -0.66 16.24 -4.66
CA ALA A 139 -1.00 14.89 -5.09
C ALA A 139 -2.50 14.75 -5.42
N ASP A 140 -2.89 15.29 -6.58
CA ASP A 140 -4.26 15.33 -7.12
C ASP A 140 -4.54 14.21 -8.14
N ILE A 141 -3.77 13.12 -8.10
CA ILE A 141 -3.83 12.03 -9.08
C ILE A 141 -4.25 10.70 -8.44
N THR A 142 -5.16 9.96 -9.08
CA THR A 142 -5.43 8.57 -8.69
C THR A 142 -4.19 7.72 -8.96
N ILE A 143 -3.60 7.14 -7.90
CA ILE A 143 -2.51 6.18 -8.04
C ILE A 143 -3.06 4.84 -8.52
N GLU A 144 -2.41 4.25 -9.52
CA GLU A 144 -2.81 2.95 -10.03
C GLU A 144 -2.65 1.85 -8.96
N PRO A 145 -3.62 0.94 -8.82
CA PRO A 145 -3.43 -0.26 -8.02
C PRO A 145 -2.16 -1.02 -8.42
N GLN A 146 -1.50 -1.63 -7.43
CA GLN A 146 -0.22 -2.33 -7.58
C GLN A 146 1.00 -1.42 -7.79
N SER A 147 0.83 -0.09 -7.75
CA SER A 147 1.97 0.84 -7.74
C SER A 147 2.91 0.52 -6.58
N PRO A 148 4.22 0.39 -6.84
CA PRO A 148 5.24 0.06 -5.85
C PRO A 148 5.51 1.20 -4.86
#